data_AF-A0A2S0HWL1-F1
#
_entry.id   AF-A0A2S0HWL1-F1
#
_cell.length_a   1.000
_cell.length_b   1.000
_cell.length_c   1.000
_cell.angle_alpha   90.00
_cell.angle_beta   90.00
_cell.angle_gamma   90.00
#
_symmetry.space_group_name_H-M   'P 1'
#
loop_
_entity.id
_entity.type
_entity.pdbx_description
1 polymer ?
#
loop_
_entity_poly.entity_id
_entity_poly.type
_entity_poly.pdbx_seq_one_letter_code
_entity_poly.pdbx_strand_id
1 'polypeptide(L)'
;MKRIIVDYSKLTDAILDLLVEKYPSGYDPKDIIVFRNAQNEVVECVEVRTDDTIYLVKVSKRLVVAMEDYEDDQNDDYEDDNEDEVFEETADEFDD
;
A
#
# COMPACT_ATOMS: atom_id res chain seq x y z
N MET A 1 -1.12 5.99 -15.53
CA MET A 1 -0.75 5.14 -14.39
C MET A 1 -1.19 5.83 -13.11
N LYS A 2 -2.09 5.18 -12.37
CA LYS A 2 -2.65 5.70 -11.12
C LYS A 2 -1.78 5.26 -9.95
N ARG A 3 -1.62 6.11 -8.93
CA ARG A 3 -0.96 5.77 -7.67
C ARG A 3 -2.00 5.75 -6.57
N ILE A 4 -2.09 4.64 -5.85
CA ILE A 4 -3.04 4.45 -4.76
C ILE A 4 -2.25 4.12 -3.50
N ILE A 5 -2.43 4.93 -2.45
CA ILE A 5 -1.88 4.61 -1.13
C ILE A 5 -2.89 3.71 -0.43
N VAL A 6 -2.42 2.55 0.01
CA VAL A 6 -3.24 1.54 0.67
C VAL A 6 -2.75 1.39 2.09
N ASP A 7 -3.62 1.68 3.05
CA ASP A 7 -3.34 1.38 4.45
C ASP A 7 -3.71 -0.07 4.75
N TYR A 8 -3.27 -0.56 5.90
CA TYR A 8 -3.62 -1.88 6.39
C TYR A 8 -5.14 -2.11 6.42
N SER A 9 -5.91 -1.11 6.85
CA SER A 9 -7.37 -1.19 6.92
C SER A 9 -8.05 -1.29 5.53
N LYS A 10 -7.34 -0.94 4.46
CA LYS A 10 -7.84 -0.97 3.07
C LYS A 10 -7.20 -2.08 2.24
N LEU A 11 -6.47 -2.97 2.91
CA LEU A 11 -5.76 -4.06 2.27
C LEU A 11 -6.79 -5.13 1.90
N THR A 12 -6.80 -5.51 0.63
CA THR A 12 -7.67 -6.57 0.10
C THR A 12 -6.80 -7.79 -0.20
N ASP A 13 -7.40 -8.98 -0.22
CA ASP A 13 -6.69 -10.22 -0.57
C ASP A 13 -5.91 -10.08 -1.89
N ALA A 14 -6.48 -9.40 -2.88
CA ALA A 14 -5.79 -9.16 -4.15
C ALA A 14 -4.48 -8.36 -4.01
N ILE A 15 -4.41 -7.41 -3.09
CA ILE A 15 -3.19 -6.62 -2.83
C ILE A 15 -2.22 -7.44 -1.99
N LEU A 16 -2.73 -8.26 -1.07
CA LEU A 16 -1.92 -9.16 -0.26
C LEU A 16 -1.26 -10.24 -1.11
N ASP A 17 -1.99 -10.82 -2.06
CA ASP A 17 -1.45 -11.75 -3.05
C ASP A 17 -0.30 -11.12 -3.83
N LEU A 18 -0.48 -9.90 -4.35
CA LEU A 18 0.58 -9.18 -5.07
C LEU A 18 1.82 -8.94 -4.20
N LEU A 19 1.61 -8.68 -2.92
CA LEU A 19 2.68 -8.49 -1.96
C LEU A 19 3.42 -9.80 -1.68
N VAL A 20 2.73 -10.92 -1.46
CA VAL A 20 3.32 -12.25 -1.24
C VAL A 20 4.02 -12.76 -2.50
N GLU A 21 3.44 -12.56 -3.69
CA GLU A 21 4.06 -12.93 -4.96
C GLU A 21 5.35 -12.15 -5.22
N LYS A 22 5.37 -10.85 -4.89
CA LYS A 22 6.54 -9.99 -5.11
C LYS A 22 7.60 -10.16 -4.01
N TYR A 23 7.18 -10.39 -2.78
CA TYR A 23 8.01 -10.48 -1.59
C TYR A 23 7.75 -11.80 -0.83
N PRO A 24 8.03 -12.97 -1.46
CA PRO A 24 7.75 -14.28 -0.87
C PRO A 24 8.64 -14.63 0.33
N SER A 25 9.66 -13.82 0.61
CA SER A 25 10.53 -13.94 1.79
C SER A 25 10.42 -12.71 2.69
N GLY A 26 9.34 -11.94 2.54
CA GLY A 26 9.18 -10.62 3.12
C GLY A 26 9.94 -9.54 2.35
N TYR A 27 9.82 -8.30 2.83
CA TYR A 27 10.46 -7.12 2.24
C TYR A 27 11.65 -6.66 3.08
N ASP A 28 12.68 -6.14 2.43
CA ASP A 28 13.83 -5.57 3.11
C ASP A 28 13.62 -4.07 3.39
N PRO A 29 14.37 -3.48 4.33
CA PRO A 29 14.40 -2.02 4.51
C PRO A 29 14.75 -1.22 3.24
N LYS A 30 15.34 -1.88 2.24
CA LYS A 30 15.67 -1.28 0.94
C LYS A 30 14.47 -1.16 0.02
N ASP A 31 13.44 -1.98 0.23
CA ASP A 31 12.18 -1.96 -0.52
C ASP A 31 11.20 -0.94 0.04
N ILE A 32 11.46 -0.44 1.26
CA ILE A 32 10.64 0.55 1.93
C ILE A 32 10.91 1.94 1.34
N ILE A 33 9.85 2.54 0.79
CA ILE A 33 9.81 3.92 0.35
C ILE A 33 9.36 4.77 1.52
N VAL A 34 10.21 5.73 1.92
CA VAL A 34 9.91 6.67 3.01
C VAL A 34 9.71 8.06 2.42
N PHE A 35 8.56 8.65 2.68
CA PHE A 35 8.25 10.02 2.26
C PHE A 35 7.48 10.77 3.36
N ARG A 36 7.31 12.08 3.20
CA ARG A 36 6.42 12.86 4.08
C ARG A 36 5.13 13.18 3.35
N ASN A 37 3.98 12.96 4.01
CA ASN A 37 2.68 13.33 3.46
C ASN A 37 2.40 14.84 3.61
N ALA A 38 1.23 15.28 3.12
CA ALA A 38 0.78 16.67 3.24
C ALA A 38 0.63 17.13 4.70
N GLN A 39 0.43 16.20 5.64
CA GLN A 39 0.33 16.45 7.08
C GLN A 39 1.71 16.49 7.77
N ASN A 40 2.80 16.42 7.00
CA ASN A 40 4.18 16.42 7.47
C ASN A 40 4.55 15.20 8.35
N GLU A 41 3.77 14.12 8.23
CA GLU A 41 4.02 12.83 8.86
C GLU A 41 4.94 12.00 7.98
N VAL A 42 5.79 11.19 8.62
CA VAL A 42 6.65 10.24 7.91
C VAL A 42 5.82 9.00 7.59
N VAL A 43 5.70 8.70 6.30
CA VAL A 43 4.97 7.54 5.79
C VAL A 43 5.98 6.58 5.17
N GLU A 44 5.90 5.32 5.59
CA GLU A 44 6.72 4.22 5.10
C GLU A 44 5.83 3.27 4.31
N CYS A 45 6.18 2.93 3.07
CA CYS A 45 5.38 2.07 2.19
C CYS A 45 6.24 1.10 1.40
N VAL A 46 5.69 -0.06 1.06
CA VAL A 46 6.21 -0.95 0.02
C VAL A 46 5.40 -0.77 -1.25
N GLU A 47 6.05 -0.91 -2.41
CA GLU A 47 5.41 -0.70 -3.70
C GLU A 47 5.09 -2.04 -4.37
N VAL A 48 3.84 -2.24 -4.78
CA VAL A 48 3.42 -3.32 -5.70
C VAL A 48 2.74 -2.71 -6.92
N ARG A 49 2.91 -3.34 -8.09
CA ARG A 49 2.44 -2.80 -9.36
C ARG A 49 1.55 -3.81 -10.06
N THR A 50 0.46 -3.32 -10.63
CA THR A 50 -0.35 -4.00 -11.64
C THR A 50 -0.19 -3.27 -12.98
N ASP A 51 -0.87 -3.73 -14.03
CA ASP A 51 -0.73 -3.18 -15.39
C ASP A 51 -1.03 -1.67 -15.49
N ASP A 52 -1.97 -1.12 -14.71
CA ASP A 52 -2.35 0.31 -14.76
C ASP A 52 -2.14 1.07 -13.43
N THR A 53 -1.96 0.34 -12.33
CA THR A 53 -1.98 0.91 -10.97
C THR A 53 -0.71 0.57 -10.20
N ILE A 54 -0.18 1.58 -9.52
CA ILE A 54 0.90 1.44 -8.54
C ILE A 54 0.27 1.57 -7.16
N TYR A 55 0.36 0.51 -6.36
CA TYR A 55 -0.10 0.49 -4.98
C TYR A 55 1.09 0.74 -4.04
N LEU A 56 0.96 1.75 -3.19
CA LEU A 56 1.89 2.06 -2.11
C LEU A 56 1.26 1.58 -0.81
N VAL A 57 1.62 0.38 -0.37
CA VAL A 57 1.06 -0.24 0.82
C VAL A 57 1.85 0.23 2.04
N LYS A 58 1.17 0.89 2.98
CA LYS A 58 1.81 1.40 4.19
C LYS A 58 2.34 0.27 5.05
N VAL A 59 3.62 0.36 5.37
CA VAL A 59 4.29 -0.54 6.28
C VAL A 59 4.00 -0.08 7.70
N SER A 60 3.05 -0.75 8.34
CA SER A 60 2.83 -0.62 9.78
C SER A 60 3.30 -1.88 10.50
N LYS A 61 3.43 -1.84 11.83
CA LYS A 61 3.74 -3.05 12.62
C LYS A 61 2.74 -4.19 12.43
N ARG A 62 1.51 -3.88 11.98
CA ARG A 62 0.46 -4.88 11.72
C ARG A 62 0.64 -5.59 10.38
N LEU A 63 1.23 -4.94 9.38
CA LEU A 63 1.45 -5.55 8.06
C LEU A 63 2.40 -6.75 8.13
N VAL A 64 3.48 -6.65 8.91
CA VAL A 64 4.43 -7.77 9.11
C VAL A 64 3.69 -8.98 9.67
N VAL A 65 2.86 -8.77 10.68
CA VAL A 65 2.07 -9.83 11.32
C VAL A 65 1.08 -10.43 10.33
N ALA A 66 0.35 -9.60 9.57
CA ALA A 66 -0.59 -10.11 8.58
C ALA A 66 0.08 -10.87 7.44
N MET A 67 1.29 -10.50 7.02
CA MET A 67 2.04 -11.30 6.02
C MET A 67 2.44 -12.66 6.59
N GLU A 68 2.99 -12.69 7.80
CA GLU A 68 3.39 -13.94 8.47
C GLU A 68 2.18 -14.84 8.77
N ASP A 69 1.05 -14.25 9.16
CA ASP A 69 -0.19 -14.96 9.48
C ASP A 69 -0.92 -15.40 8.20
N TYR A 70 -0.90 -14.64 7.11
CA TYR A 70 -1.49 -15.07 5.82
C TYR A 70 -0.73 -16.23 5.18
N GLU A 71 0.55 -16.43 5.54
CA GLU A 71 1.28 -17.68 5.21
C GLU A 71 0.78 -18.88 6.02
N ASP A 72 0.18 -18.69 7.21
CA ASP A 72 -0.14 -19.76 8.17
C ASP A 72 -1.66 -20.00 8.37
N ASP A 73 -2.53 -18.99 8.29
CA ASP A 73 -3.97 -19.10 8.57
C ASP A 73 -4.81 -17.98 7.90
N GLN A 74 -5.81 -18.39 7.13
CA GLN A 74 -6.82 -17.54 6.50
C GLN A 74 -7.84 -17.03 7.54
N ASN A 75 -7.58 -15.95 8.29
CA ASN A 75 -8.63 -15.40 9.16
C ASN A 75 -8.66 -13.87 9.28
N ASP A 76 -9.82 -13.34 8.84
CA ASP A 76 -10.44 -12.04 9.05
C ASP A 76 -10.02 -11.28 10.34
N ASP A 77 -9.74 -9.97 10.20
CA ASP A 77 -10.50 -8.87 10.84
C ASP A 77 -9.76 -7.53 10.64
N TYR A 78 -10.10 -6.78 9.59
CA TYR A 78 -9.56 -5.44 9.36
C TYR A 78 -10.68 -4.41 9.50
N GLU A 79 -10.88 -3.95 10.75
CA GLU A 79 -11.81 -2.88 11.07
C GLU A 79 -11.43 -1.55 10.40
N ASP A 80 -12.48 -0.91 9.89
CA ASP A 80 -12.55 0.15 8.90
C ASP A 80 -12.71 1.53 9.55
N ASP A 81 -11.72 2.39 9.39
CA ASP A 81 -11.82 3.83 9.62
C ASP A 81 -11.24 4.61 8.42
N ASN A 82 -12.12 4.81 7.44
CA ASN A 82 -11.93 5.58 6.22
C ASN A 82 -11.65 7.07 6.44
N GLU A 83 -10.58 7.58 5.81
CA GLU A 83 -10.57 8.91 5.19
C GLU A 83 -9.77 8.82 3.87
N ASP A 84 -10.47 8.59 2.75
CA ASP A 84 -9.89 8.62 1.39
C ASP A 84 -9.75 10.07 0.90
N GLU A 85 -8.56 10.65 1.02
CA GLU A 85 -8.16 11.79 0.19
C GLU A 85 -7.74 11.28 -1.19
N VAL A 86 -8.70 11.21 -2.10
CA VAL A 86 -8.46 11.02 -3.53
C VAL A 86 -7.77 12.29 -4.05
N PHE A 87 -6.44 12.30 -4.08
CA PHE A 87 -5.68 13.29 -4.85
C PHE A 87 -5.81 12.97 -6.35
N GLU A 88 -6.84 13.52 -6.97
CA GLU A 88 -6.88 13.72 -8.43
C GLU A 88 -5.88 14.84 -8.76
N GLU A 89 -4.65 14.48 -9.13
CA GLU A 89 -3.74 15.40 -9.79
C GLU A 89 -4.27 15.61 -11.22
N THR A 90 -5.08 16.65 -11.39
CA THR A 90 -5.50 17.17 -12.70
C THR A 90 -4.24 17.58 -13.45
N ALA A 91 -3.85 16.79 -14.45
CA ALA A 91 -2.87 17.23 -15.44
C ALA A 91 -3.52 18.33 -16.29
N ASP A 92 -3.17 19.57 -15.98
CA ASP A 92 -3.37 20.76 -16.81
C ASP A 92 -2.77 20.52 -18.20
N GLU A 93 -3.62 20.31 -19.22
CA GLU A 93 -3.25 20.59 -20.61
C GLU A 93 -3.68 22.03 -20.93
N PHE A 94 -2.80 22.98 -20.60
CA PHE A 94 -2.71 24.24 -21.34
C PHE A 94 -1.92 23.96 -22.62
N ASP A 95 -2.58 24.01 -23.77
CA ASP A 95 -1.92 24.40 -25.02
C ASP A 95 -2.90 25.19 -25.92
N ASP A 96 -2.42 26.39 -26.28
CA ASP A 96 -2.92 27.50 -27.13
C ASP A 96 -4.34 27.48 -27.75
#